data_AF-A0A366M7T5-F1
#
_entry.id   AF-A0A366M7T5-F1
#
_cell.length_a   1.000
_cell.length_b   1.000
_cell.length_c   1.000
_cell.angle_alpha   90.00
_cell.angle_beta   90.00
_cell.angle_gamma   90.00
#
_symmetry.space_group_name_H-M   'P 1'
#
loop_
_entity.id
_entity.type
_entity.pdbx_description
1 polymer ?
#
loop_
_entity_poly.entity_id
_entity_poly.type
_entity_poly.pdbx_seq_one_letter_code
_entity_poly.pdbx_strand_id
1 'polypeptide(L)'
;MRIALGTIMTQAFITQVIISFFVVFLIALILFILFTLIATITIARFVEKGNMGAAFDFSEIFNTINKIGWENYIVWYAVLFIILMVIDFIMMLINIIPIVGIIITLLIFYPYMTLLSARATWGLIYNEKNQMNYIKTLKIDYI
;
A
#
# COMPACT_ATOMS: atom_id res chain seq x y z
N MET A 1 32.94 9.09 -40.76
CA MET A 1 33.06 9.67 -39.41
C MET A 1 31.76 10.29 -38.86
N ARG A 2 31.02 11.10 -39.64
CA ARG A 2 29.75 11.74 -39.18
C ARG A 2 28.62 10.77 -38.81
N ILE A 3 28.54 9.60 -39.46
CA ILE A 3 27.48 8.60 -39.22
C ILE A 3 27.65 7.89 -37.87
N ALA A 4 28.91 7.61 -37.48
CA ALA A 4 29.24 7.02 -36.18
C ALA A 4 28.96 7.99 -35.01
N LEU A 5 29.23 9.28 -35.20
CA LEU A 5 28.89 10.33 -34.23
C LEU A 5 27.37 10.44 -34.02
N GLY A 6 26.56 10.32 -35.08
CA GLY A 6 25.10 10.30 -34.98
C GLY A 6 24.58 9.14 -34.14
N THR A 7 25.10 7.93 -34.36
CA THR A 7 24.70 6.73 -33.60
C THR A 7 25.11 6.77 -32.12
N ILE A 8 26.28 7.36 -31.81
CA ILE A 8 26.76 7.50 -30.43
C ILE A 8 25.92 8.55 -29.68
N MET A 9 25.55 9.66 -30.34
CA MET A 9 24.67 10.68 -29.73
C MET A 9 23.25 10.12 -29.46
N THR A 10 22.69 9.31 -30.36
CA THR A 10 21.40 8.65 -30.12
C THR A 10 21.45 7.62 -29.00
N GLN A 11 22.53 6.84 -28.89
CA GLN A 11 22.69 5.89 -27.78
C GLN A 11 22.89 6.60 -26.44
N ALA A 12 23.69 7.68 -26.41
CA ALA A 12 23.87 8.49 -25.21
C ALA A 12 22.53 9.08 -24.72
N PHE A 13 21.70 9.57 -25.64
CA PHE A 13 20.35 10.04 -25.31
C PHE A 13 19.47 8.93 -24.73
N ILE A 14 19.41 7.75 -25.35
CA ILE A 14 18.62 6.61 -24.86
C ILE A 14 19.08 6.19 -23.45
N THR A 15 20.38 6.10 -23.21
CA THR A 15 20.92 5.74 -21.89
C THR A 15 20.52 6.76 -20.82
N GLN A 16 20.61 8.06 -21.10
CA GLN A 16 20.21 9.11 -20.16
C GLN A 16 18.71 9.11 -19.86
N VAL A 17 17.89 8.83 -20.87
CA VAL A 17 16.44 8.67 -20.70
C VAL A 17 16.15 7.47 -19.78
N ILE A 18 16.78 6.31 -20.01
CA ILE A 18 16.59 5.11 -19.18
C ILE A 18 17.00 5.37 -17.72
N ILE A 19 18.15 6.02 -17.50
CA ILE A 19 18.62 6.35 -16.14
C ILE A 19 17.61 7.28 -15.45
N SER A 20 17.13 8.30 -16.15
CA SER A 20 16.16 9.26 -15.61
C SER A 20 14.85 8.57 -15.22
N PHE A 21 14.32 7.70 -16.09
CA PHE A 21 13.13 6.90 -15.78
C PHE A 21 13.34 5.99 -14.57
N PHE A 22 14.51 5.35 -14.46
CA PHE A 22 14.82 4.46 -13.35
C PHE A 22 14.89 5.21 -12.01
N VAL A 23 15.51 6.40 -11.99
CA VAL A 23 15.57 7.24 -10.80
C VAL A 23 14.18 7.71 -10.36
N VAL A 24 13.36 8.20 -11.31
CA VAL A 24 11.99 8.62 -11.01
C VAL A 24 11.14 7.44 -10.52
N PHE A 25 11.29 6.26 -11.13
CA PHE A 25 10.60 5.05 -10.71
C PHE A 25 10.94 4.64 -9.28
N LEU A 26 12.23 4.65 -8.90
CA LEU A 26 12.65 4.35 -7.54
C LEU A 26 12.07 5.33 -6.51
N ILE A 27 12.11 6.62 -6.80
CA ILE A 27 11.53 7.66 -5.93
C ILE A 27 10.03 7.46 -5.80
N ALA A 28 9.33 7.21 -6.91
CA ALA A 28 7.89 6.95 -6.92
C ALA A 28 7.53 5.71 -6.10
N LEU A 29 8.33 4.63 -6.20
CA LEU A 29 8.11 3.40 -5.44
C LEU A 29 8.26 3.61 -3.93
N ILE A 30 9.28 4.36 -3.51
CA ILE A 30 9.48 4.72 -2.10
C ILE A 30 8.30 5.56 -1.59
N LEU A 31 7.91 6.60 -2.34
CA LEU A 31 6.77 7.45 -1.97
C LEU A 31 5.47 6.64 -1.91
N PHE A 32 5.24 5.74 -2.87
CA PHE A 32 4.05 4.89 -2.90
C PHE A 32 3.91 4.04 -1.62
N ILE A 33 5.01 3.42 -1.18
CA ILE A 33 5.02 2.63 0.07
C ILE A 33 4.69 3.53 1.27
N LEU A 34 5.34 4.71 1.37
CA LEU A 34 5.10 5.65 2.46
C LEU A 34 3.66 6.17 2.51
N PHE A 35 3.10 6.56 1.37
CA PHE A 35 1.72 7.04 1.30
C PHE A 35 0.72 5.94 1.60
N THR A 36 0.95 4.69 1.17
CA THR A 36 0.04 3.56 1.45
C THR A 36 -0.05 3.27 2.95
N LEU A 37 1.10 3.34 3.65
CA LEU A 37 1.18 3.18 5.09
C LEU A 37 0.37 4.25 5.84
N ILE A 38 0.45 5.51 5.41
CA ILE A 38 -0.28 6.64 6.04
C ILE A 38 -1.77 6.59 5.67
N ALA A 39 -2.09 6.31 4.40
CA ALA A 39 -3.44 6.29 3.87
C ALA A 39 -4.32 5.27 4.58
N THR A 40 -3.80 4.10 4.91
CA THR A 40 -4.57 3.04 5.58
C THR A 40 -5.14 3.49 6.92
N ILE A 41 -4.34 4.19 7.73
CA ILE A 41 -4.79 4.73 9.03
C ILE A 41 -5.67 5.95 8.81
N THR A 42 -5.32 6.78 7.83
CA THR A 42 -6.10 7.95 7.45
C THR A 42 -7.54 7.60 7.10
N ILE A 43 -7.75 6.56 6.29
CA ILE A 43 -9.10 6.11 5.91
C ILE A 43 -9.84 5.53 7.12
N ALA A 44 -9.17 4.76 7.99
CA ALA A 44 -9.80 4.26 9.22
C ALA A 44 -10.32 5.40 10.11
N ARG A 45 -9.51 6.46 10.29
CA ARG A 45 -9.90 7.64 11.08
C ARG A 45 -10.96 8.50 10.38
N PHE A 46 -10.93 8.57 9.06
CA PHE A 46 -11.95 9.25 8.26
C PHE A 46 -13.33 8.61 8.46
N VAL A 47 -13.40 7.26 8.46
CA VAL A 47 -14.64 6.52 8.71
C VAL A 47 -15.10 6.69 10.16
N GLU A 48 -14.19 6.68 11.14
CA GLU A 48 -14.53 6.83 12.56
C GLU A 48 -15.04 8.23 12.93
N LYS A 49 -14.34 9.29 12.48
CA LYS A 49 -14.68 10.68 12.82
C LYS A 49 -15.70 11.31 11.86
N GLY A 50 -15.97 10.71 10.70
CA GLY A 50 -16.97 11.20 9.73
C GLY A 50 -16.68 12.57 9.10
N ASN A 51 -15.48 13.12 9.31
CA ASN A 51 -15.07 14.44 8.81
C ASN A 51 -13.80 14.31 7.97
N MET A 52 -13.77 14.93 6.79
CA MET A 52 -12.58 15.00 5.93
C MET A 52 -11.39 15.66 6.64
N GLY A 53 -11.63 16.57 7.58
CA GLY A 53 -10.56 17.19 8.38
C GLY A 53 -9.76 16.18 9.22
N ALA A 54 -10.39 15.10 9.68
CA ALA A 54 -9.71 14.03 10.43
C ALA A 54 -8.70 13.24 9.58
N ALA A 55 -8.86 13.27 8.25
CA ALA A 55 -7.96 12.59 7.33
C ALA A 55 -6.63 13.35 7.14
N PHE A 56 -6.59 14.65 7.43
CA PHE A 56 -5.39 15.48 7.26
C PHE A 56 -4.65 15.75 8.58
N ASP A 57 -5.10 15.14 9.68
CA ASP A 57 -4.49 15.29 11.00
C ASP A 57 -3.24 14.39 11.14
N PHE A 58 -2.19 14.74 10.41
CA PHE A 58 -0.95 13.95 10.31
C PHE A 58 -0.30 13.70 11.67
N SER A 59 -0.31 14.68 12.58
CA SER A 59 0.24 14.53 13.93
C SER A 59 -0.41 13.36 14.69
N GLU A 60 -1.74 13.26 14.65
CA GLU A 60 -2.47 12.18 15.28
C GLU A 60 -2.31 10.84 14.54
N ILE A 61 -2.16 10.85 13.21
CA ILE A 61 -1.86 9.65 12.41
C ILE A 61 -0.50 9.07 12.82
N PHE A 62 0.55 9.89 12.87
CA PHE A 62 1.88 9.46 13.31
C PHE A 62 1.89 8.98 14.76
N ASN A 63 1.11 9.61 15.64
CA ASN A 63 0.93 9.15 17.02
C ASN A 63 0.24 7.77 17.08
N THR A 64 -0.75 7.53 16.20
CA THR A 64 -1.41 6.23 16.09
C THR A 64 -0.44 5.15 15.59
N ILE A 65 0.39 5.46 14.59
CA ILE A 65 1.45 4.55 14.11
C ILE A 65 2.44 4.24 15.25
N ASN A 66 2.91 5.26 15.96
CA ASN A 66 3.80 5.09 17.11
C ASN A 66 3.19 4.21 18.21
N LYS A 67 1.88 4.34 18.48
CA LYS A 67 1.15 3.48 19.42
C LYS A 67 1.03 2.03 18.94
N ILE A 68 0.97 1.78 17.62
CA ILE A 68 0.99 0.43 17.05
C ILE A 68 2.38 -0.19 17.19
N GLY A 69 3.42 0.64 17.05
CA GLY A 69 4.82 0.25 17.00
C GLY A 69 5.25 0.07 15.55
N TRP A 70 6.20 0.91 15.11
CA TRP A 70 6.70 0.91 13.73
C TRP A 70 7.21 -0.45 13.28
N GLU A 71 7.90 -1.17 14.16
CA GLU A 71 8.48 -2.48 13.86
C GLU A 71 7.40 -3.51 13.50
N ASN A 72 6.39 -3.66 14.36
CA ASN A 72 5.26 -4.57 14.10
C ASN A 72 4.45 -4.14 12.87
N TYR A 73 4.29 -2.83 12.65
CA TYR A 73 3.57 -2.30 11.51
C TYR A 73 4.27 -2.61 10.18
N ILE A 74 5.59 -2.43 10.12
CA ILE A 74 6.40 -2.74 8.93
C ILE A 74 6.42 -4.25 8.67
N VAL A 75 6.61 -5.08 9.70
CA VAL A 75 6.61 -6.55 9.57
C VAL A 75 5.28 -7.06 9.02
N TRP A 76 4.17 -6.51 9.51
CA TRP A 76 2.85 -6.89 9.02
C TRP A 76 2.66 -6.56 7.53
N TYR A 77 3.07 -5.36 7.13
CA TYR A 77 3.04 -4.95 5.73
C TYR A 77 3.95 -5.82 4.86
N ALA A 78 5.12 -6.24 5.36
CA ALA A 78 6.01 -7.14 4.64
C ALA A 78 5.35 -8.51 4.40
N VAL A 79 4.66 -9.07 5.40
CA VAL A 79 3.91 -10.33 5.25
C VAL A 79 2.77 -10.18 4.25
N LEU A 80 1.98 -9.10 4.36
CA LEU A 80 0.90 -8.83 3.41
C LEU A 80 1.45 -8.66 1.99
N PHE A 81 2.57 -7.95 1.82
CA PHE A 81 3.22 -7.76 0.53
C PHE A 81 3.65 -9.09 -0.11
N ILE A 82 4.20 -10.02 0.67
CA ILE A 82 4.57 -11.37 0.17
C ILE A 82 3.33 -12.14 -0.29
N ILE A 83 2.24 -12.11 0.48
CA ILE A 83 0.98 -12.78 0.11
C ILE A 83 0.42 -12.19 -1.18
N LEU A 84 0.37 -10.86 -1.28
CA LEU A 84 -0.08 -10.18 -2.49
C LEU A 84 0.81 -10.53 -3.69
N MET A 85 2.12 -10.56 -3.53
CA MET A 85 3.07 -10.93 -4.59
C MET A 85 2.82 -12.35 -5.12
N VAL A 86 2.57 -13.33 -4.24
CA VAL A 86 2.26 -14.71 -4.65
C VAL A 86 0.96 -14.76 -5.45
N ILE A 87 -0.05 -14.02 -4.98
CA ILE A 87 -1.35 -13.96 -5.61
C ILE A 87 -1.28 -13.25 -6.98
N ASP A 88 -0.53 -12.15 -7.09
CA ASP A 88 -0.29 -11.43 -8.35
C ASP A 88 0.46 -12.29 -9.35
N PHE A 89 1.44 -13.08 -8.89
CA PHE A 89 2.16 -14.02 -9.74
C PHE A 89 1.22 -15.08 -10.35
N ILE A 90 0.30 -15.62 -9.56
CA ILE A 90 -0.72 -16.57 -10.05
C ILE A 90 -1.63 -15.88 -11.09
N MET A 91 -2.00 -14.63 -10.87
CA MET A 91 -2.82 -13.88 -11.83
C MET A 91 -2.09 -13.52 -13.12
N MET A 92 -0.78 -13.29 -13.06
CA MET A 92 0.03 -13.08 -14.27
C MET A 92 -0.07 -14.30 -15.20
N LEU A 93 -0.08 -15.52 -14.64
CA LEU A 93 -0.25 -16.75 -15.40
C LEU A 93 -1.67 -16.88 -15.99
N ILE A 94 -2.70 -16.48 -15.24
CA ILE A 94 -4.11 -16.54 -15.70
C ILE A 94 -4.38 -15.53 -16.83
N ASN A 95 -3.73 -14.35 -16.80
CA ASN A 95 -3.87 -13.33 -17.83
C ASN A 95 -3.19 -13.67 -19.16
N ILE A 96 -2.45 -14.78 -19.24
CA ILE A 96 -1.94 -15.33 -20.52
C ILE A 96 -3.11 -15.71 -21.44
N ILE A 97 -4.28 -16.07 -20.88
CA ILE A 97 -5.49 -16.36 -21.65
C ILE A 97 -6.24 -15.04 -21.94
N PRO A 98 -6.29 -14.57 -23.20
CA PRO A 98 -6.98 -13.33 -23.55
C PRO A 98 -8.48 -13.42 -23.23
N ILE A 99 -9.09 -12.29 -22.86
CA ILE A 99 -10.53 -12.12 -22.53
C ILE A 99 -10.96 -12.83 -21.24
N VAL A 100 -10.72 -14.13 -21.09
CA VAL A 100 -11.11 -14.89 -19.89
C VAL A 100 -10.31 -14.44 -18.67
N GLY A 101 -8.99 -14.25 -18.83
CA GLY A 101 -8.13 -13.74 -17.76
C GLY A 101 -8.56 -12.34 -17.31
N ILE A 102 -8.95 -11.47 -18.25
CA ILE A 102 -9.42 -10.10 -17.95
C ILE A 102 -10.72 -10.14 -17.15
N ILE A 103 -11.70 -10.97 -17.53
CA ILE A 103 -12.98 -11.09 -16.83
C ILE A 103 -12.78 -11.60 -15.40
N ILE A 104 -11.97 -12.65 -15.21
CA ILE A 104 -11.68 -13.20 -13.88
C ILE A 104 -10.96 -12.17 -13.02
N THR A 105 -10.01 -11.43 -13.61
CA THR A 105 -9.25 -10.40 -12.89
C THR A 105 -10.18 -9.25 -12.45
N LEU A 106 -11.04 -8.75 -13.33
CA LEU A 106 -11.97 -7.67 -12.99
C LEU A 106 -13.03 -8.08 -11.96
N LEU A 107 -13.60 -9.28 -12.10
CA LEU A 107 -14.80 -9.65 -11.36
C LEU A 107 -14.52 -10.38 -10.04
N ILE A 108 -13.39 -11.07 -9.94
CA ILE A 108 -13.07 -11.91 -8.78
C ILE A 108 -11.82 -11.37 -8.10
N PHE A 109 -10.78 -11.06 -8.87
CA PHE A 109 -9.48 -10.73 -8.29
C PHE A 109 -9.46 -9.39 -7.58
N TYR A 110 -9.79 -8.30 -8.29
CA TYR A 110 -9.83 -6.97 -7.68
C TYR A 110 -10.71 -6.89 -6.43
N PRO A 111 -11.98 -7.37 -6.44
CA PRO A 111 -12.80 -7.33 -5.25
C PRO A 111 -12.27 -8.24 -4.13
N TYR A 112 -11.65 -9.38 -4.44
CA TYR A 112 -11.03 -10.24 -3.44
C TYR A 112 -9.83 -9.55 -2.78
N MET A 113 -8.99 -8.86 -3.54
CA MET A 113 -7.83 -8.13 -3.02
C MET A 113 -8.23 -6.95 -2.14
N THR A 114 -9.27 -6.20 -2.52
CA THR A 114 -9.78 -5.10 -1.68
C THR A 114 -10.43 -5.61 -0.40
N LEU A 115 -11.15 -6.73 -0.44
CA LEU A 115 -11.71 -7.37 0.76
C LEU A 115 -10.63 -7.92 1.70
N LEU A 116 -9.60 -8.60 1.17
CA LEU A 116 -8.49 -9.12 1.95
C LEU A 116 -7.69 -8.02 2.61
N SER A 117 -7.31 -6.99 1.84
CA SER A 117 -6.56 -5.85 2.37
C SER A 117 -7.35 -5.14 3.46
N ALA A 118 -8.63 -4.85 3.24
CA ALA A 118 -9.51 -4.23 4.24
C ALA A 118 -9.67 -5.11 5.50
N ARG A 119 -9.92 -6.41 5.35
CA ARG A 119 -10.07 -7.31 6.52
C ARG A 119 -8.77 -7.42 7.32
N ALA A 120 -7.65 -7.56 6.62
CA ALA A 120 -6.36 -7.78 7.24
C ALA A 120 -5.88 -6.50 7.95
N THR A 121 -5.94 -5.34 7.30
CA THR A 121 -5.49 -4.08 7.92
C THR A 121 -6.51 -3.50 8.91
N TRP A 122 -7.80 -3.44 8.56
CA TRP A 122 -8.81 -2.73 9.37
C TRP A 122 -9.47 -3.64 10.42
N GLY A 123 -9.67 -4.92 10.10
CA GLY A 123 -10.37 -5.86 10.97
C GLY A 123 -9.52 -6.42 12.10
N LEU A 124 -8.24 -6.69 11.85
CA LEU A 124 -7.36 -7.33 12.84
C LEU A 124 -6.55 -6.29 13.63
N ILE A 125 -5.80 -5.42 12.97
CA ILE A 125 -4.86 -4.52 13.67
C ILE A 125 -5.58 -3.35 14.36
N TYR A 126 -6.57 -2.76 13.68
CA TYR A 126 -7.25 -1.57 14.19
C TYR A 126 -8.35 -1.93 15.21
N ASN A 127 -9.15 -2.98 14.95
CA ASN A 127 -10.27 -3.36 15.83
C ASN A 127 -9.81 -4.04 17.14
N GLU A 128 -8.77 -4.88 17.14
CA GLU A 128 -8.27 -5.49 18.41
C GLU A 128 -7.87 -4.41 19.42
N LYS A 129 -7.26 -3.32 18.95
CA LYS A 129 -6.77 -2.26 19.83
C LYS A 129 -7.89 -1.31 20.27
N ASN A 130 -8.88 -1.04 19.41
CA ASN A 130 -10.04 -0.26 19.84
C ASN A 130 -10.84 -1.02 20.90
N GLN A 131 -11.06 -2.33 20.72
CA GLN A 131 -11.70 -3.19 21.73
C GLN A 131 -10.93 -3.25 23.06
N MET A 132 -9.59 -3.27 23.04
CA MET A 132 -8.80 -3.18 24.27
C MET A 132 -8.95 -1.85 25.02
N ASN A 133 -9.16 -0.73 24.31
CA ASN A 133 -9.45 0.55 24.95
C ASN A 133 -10.84 0.57 25.58
N TYR A 134 -11.87 0.03 24.93
CA TYR A 134 -13.21 -0.08 25.52
C TYR A 134 -13.25 -0.98 26.76
N ILE A 135 -12.50 -2.09 26.78
CA ILE A 135 -12.41 -2.98 27.96
C ILE A 135 -11.64 -2.30 29.10
N LYS A 136 -10.64 -1.46 28.80
CA LYS A 136 -9.92 -0.68 29.83
C LYS A 136 -10.78 0.42 30.43
N THR A 137 -11.56 1.16 29.63
CA THR A 137 -12.47 2.19 30.16
C THR A 137 -13.57 1.56 31.02
N LEU A 138 -14.16 0.45 30.58
CA LEU A 138 -15.13 -0.31 31.38
C LEU A 138 -14.54 -0.90 32.66
N LYS A 139 -13.23 -1.14 32.76
CA LYS A 139 -12.62 -1.57 34.04
C LYS A 139 -12.34 -0.41 35.01
N ILE A 140 -12.26 0.82 34.51
CA ILE A 140 -12.04 2.02 35.32
C ILE A 140 -13.36 2.54 35.89
N ASP A 141 -14.48 2.38 35.17
CA ASP A 141 -15.81 2.82 35.64
C ASP A 141 -16.42 1.91 36.72
N TYR A 142 -15.81 0.75 37.01
CA TYR A 142 -16.27 -0.22 38.02
C TYR A 142 -15.37 -0.28 39.28
N ILE A 143 -14.44 0.67 39.44
CA ILE A 143 -13.63 0.88 40.65
C ILE A 143 -13.90 2.29 41.17
#